data_AF-A0A1G7XSZ0-F1
#
_entry.id   AF-A0A1G7XSZ0-F1
#
_cell.length_a   1.000
_cell.length_b   1.000
_cell.length_c   1.000
_cell.angle_alpha   90.00
_cell.angle_beta   90.00
_cell.angle_gamma   90.00
#
_symmetry.space_group_name_H-M   'P 1'
#
loop_
_entity.id
_entity.type
_entity.pdbx_description
1 polymer ?
#
loop_
_entity_poly.entity_id
_entity_poly.type
_entity_poly.pdbx_seq_one_letter_code
_entity_poly.pdbx_strand_id
1 'polypeptide(L)'
;MNTIEQQLWEYIDGDLDEFSKKAIEEKIKSDARIKVQYEELLKLNSAFSALDLDEPSMSFTRNVMESIALAPAPVAMKTKVDKKIIYAIGGFFIVSLLFLFGYSIYSSNLSMPKLDFNFNFNLDRYITPTVLYSFLFFDLVIGLVFLDQFLRKRINKEH
;
A
#
# COMPACT_ATOMS: atom_id res chain seq x y z
N MET A 1 -18.17 -10.08 -8.75
CA MET A 1 -19.38 -10.48 -9.51
C MET A 1 -20.33 -11.09 -8.49
N ASN A 2 -21.41 -10.41 -8.14
CA ASN A 2 -22.43 -11.00 -7.26
C ASN A 2 -23.17 -12.07 -8.07
N THR A 3 -23.27 -13.27 -7.52
CA THR A 3 -24.02 -14.37 -8.14
C THR A 3 -25.52 -14.10 -8.01
N ILE A 4 -26.34 -14.70 -8.89
CA ILE A 4 -27.81 -14.59 -8.82
C ILE A 4 -28.33 -15.04 -7.45
N GLU A 5 -27.69 -16.04 -6.84
CA GLU A 5 -27.98 -16.52 -5.50
C GLU A 5 -27.74 -15.45 -4.42
N GLN A 6 -26.61 -14.74 -4.49
CA GLN A 6 -26.31 -13.66 -3.54
C GLN A 6 -27.34 -12.52 -3.63
N GLN A 7 -27.78 -12.20 -4.84
CA GLN A 7 -28.84 -11.22 -5.07
C GLN A 7 -30.19 -11.69 -4.48
N LEU A 8 -30.50 -12.98 -4.53
CA LEU A 8 -31.70 -13.54 -3.89
C LEU A 8 -31.61 -13.49 -2.36
N TRP A 9 -30.43 -13.72 -1.78
CA TRP A 9 -30.20 -13.56 -0.34
C TRP A 9 -30.39 -12.11 0.12
N GLU A 10 -29.76 -11.16 -0.57
CA GLU A 10 -29.94 -9.73 -0.29
C GLU A 10 -31.43 -9.30 -0.40
N TYR A 11 -32.23 -10.00 -1.22
CA TYR A 11 -33.68 -9.78 -1.33
C TYR A 11 -34.49 -10.38 -0.19
N ILE A 12 -34.09 -11.54 0.31
CA ILE A 12 -34.69 -12.18 1.48
C ILE A 12 -34.38 -11.36 2.75
N ASP A 13 -33.16 -10.84 2.88
CA ASP A 13 -32.71 -10.06 4.03
C ASP A 13 -33.22 -8.60 4.01
N GLY A 14 -33.59 -8.08 2.84
CA GLY A 14 -34.14 -6.74 2.69
C GLY A 14 -33.10 -5.61 2.52
N ASP A 15 -31.84 -5.97 2.27
CA ASP A 15 -30.70 -5.04 2.12
C ASP A 15 -30.52 -4.50 0.68
N LEU A 16 -31.51 -4.67 -0.20
CA LEU A 16 -31.48 -4.16 -1.59
C LEU A 16 -32.14 -2.79 -1.75
N ASP A 17 -31.55 -1.99 -2.63
CA ASP A 17 -32.15 -0.77 -3.16
C ASP A 17 -33.45 -1.05 -3.95
N GLU A 18 -34.39 -0.08 -3.96
CA GLU A 18 -35.73 -0.24 -4.54
C GLU A 18 -35.71 -0.62 -6.04
N PHE A 19 -34.71 -0.14 -6.77
CA PHE A 19 -34.51 -0.46 -8.18
C PHE A 19 -34.10 -1.93 -8.38
N SER A 20 -33.15 -2.41 -7.57
CA SER A 20 -32.65 -3.78 -7.61
C SER A 20 -33.71 -4.78 -7.15
N LYS A 21 -34.54 -4.39 -6.19
CA LYS A 21 -35.68 -5.17 -5.71
C LYS A 21 -36.69 -5.50 -6.83
N LYS A 22 -37.08 -4.49 -7.61
CA LYS A 22 -38.00 -4.66 -8.75
C LYS A 22 -37.40 -5.53 -9.85
N ALA A 23 -36.11 -5.37 -10.14
CA ALA A 23 -35.41 -6.18 -11.13
C ALA A 23 -35.35 -7.67 -10.73
N ILE A 24 -35.18 -7.97 -9.44
CA ILE A 24 -35.20 -9.35 -8.93
C ILE A 24 -36.62 -9.92 -8.94
N GLU A 25 -37.64 -9.14 -8.55
CA GLU A 25 -39.03 -9.58 -8.64
C GLU A 25 -39.47 -9.93 -10.06
N GLU A 26 -39.02 -9.16 -11.05
CA GLU A 26 -39.26 -9.46 -12.46
C GLU A 26 -38.53 -10.73 -12.90
N LYS A 27 -37.31 -10.95 -12.42
CA LYS A 27 -36.53 -12.18 -12.67
C LYS A 27 -37.15 -13.43 -12.03
N ILE A 28 -37.68 -13.31 -10.81
CA ILE A 28 -38.40 -14.40 -10.13
C ILE A 28 -39.70 -14.76 -10.89
N LYS A 29 -40.37 -13.78 -11.51
CA LYS A 29 -41.59 -14.00 -12.30
C LYS A 29 -41.32 -14.56 -13.70
N SER A 30 -40.20 -14.18 -14.31
CA SER A 30 -39.88 -14.54 -15.70
C SER A 30 -39.13 -15.86 -15.84
N ASP A 31 -38.31 -16.26 -14.86
CA ASP A 31 -37.51 -17.49 -14.91
C ASP A 31 -37.92 -18.51 -13.84
N ALA A 32 -38.42 -19.65 -14.30
CA ALA A 32 -38.82 -20.76 -13.44
C ALA A 32 -37.66 -21.34 -12.61
N ARG A 33 -36.41 -21.25 -13.10
CA ARG A 33 -35.23 -21.74 -12.37
C ARG A 33 -34.91 -20.85 -11.16
N ILE A 34 -35.01 -19.54 -11.33
CA ILE A 34 -34.77 -18.54 -10.28
C ILE A 34 -35.86 -18.65 -9.21
N LYS A 35 -37.11 -18.91 -9.61
CA LYS A 35 -38.21 -19.15 -8.67
C LYS A 35 -37.97 -20.37 -7.77
N VAL A 36 -37.51 -21.48 -8.34
CA VAL A 36 -37.19 -22.69 -7.55
C VAL A 36 -36.06 -22.41 -6.56
N GLN A 37 -34.99 -21.74 -6.99
CA GLN A 37 -33.90 -21.34 -6.10
C GLN A 37 -34.38 -20.44 -4.97
N TYR A 38 -35.23 -19.44 -5.26
CA TYR A 38 -35.82 -18.58 -4.24
C TYR A 38 -36.64 -19.36 -3.20
N GLU A 39 -37.48 -20.31 -3.65
CA GLU A 39 -38.27 -21.16 -2.75
C GLU A 39 -37.39 -22.08 -1.88
N GLU A 40 -36.27 -22.59 -2.42
CA GLU A 40 -35.29 -23.37 -1.66
C GLU A 40 -34.59 -22.54 -0.59
N LEU A 41 -34.13 -21.34 -0.94
CA LEU A 41 -33.51 -20.40 0.01
C LEU A 41 -34.47 -19.99 1.12
N LEU A 42 -35.74 -19.75 0.78
CA LEU A 42 -36.77 -19.40 1.75
C LEU A 42 -37.09 -20.56 2.71
N LYS A 43 -37.14 -21.79 2.21
CA LYS A 43 -37.27 -22.99 3.05
C LYS A 43 -36.08 -23.13 4.00
N LEU A 44 -34.87 -22.92 3.50
CA LEU A 44 -33.64 -22.99 4.30
C LEU A 44 -33.59 -21.90 5.38
N ASN A 45 -33.98 -20.66 5.06
CA ASN A 45 -34.11 -19.58 6.06
C ASN A 45 -35.14 -19.93 7.15
N SER A 46 -36.29 -20.51 6.75
CA SER A 46 -37.30 -20.95 7.72
C SER A 46 -36.81 -22.10 8.61
N ALA A 47 -35.98 -23.00 8.06
CA ALA A 47 -35.38 -24.09 8.82
C ALA A 47 -34.34 -23.56 9.83
N PHE A 48 -33.54 -22.56 9.46
CA PHE A 48 -32.62 -21.88 10.39
C PHE A 48 -33.38 -21.11 11.48
N SER A 49 -34.50 -20.48 11.15
CA SER A 49 -35.34 -19.78 12.13
C SER A 49 -36.05 -20.73 13.10
N ALA A 50 -36.27 -21.98 12.70
CA ALA A 50 -36.85 -23.03 13.53
C ALA A 50 -35.80 -23.78 14.39
N LEU A 51 -34.51 -23.49 14.21
CA LEU A 51 -33.49 -23.93 15.15
C LEU A 51 -33.61 -23.04 16.38
N ASP A 52 -34.04 -23.63 17.50
CA ASP A 52 -33.94 -22.98 18.80
C ASP A 52 -32.45 -22.67 19.04
N LEU A 53 -32.13 -21.38 19.06
CA LEU A 53 -30.82 -20.90 19.45
C LEU A 53 -30.72 -21.07 20.97
N ASP A 54 -30.21 -22.23 21.40
CA ASP A 54 -29.90 -22.48 22.79
C ASP A 54 -28.97 -21.38 23.31
N GLU A 55 -29.31 -20.80 24.46
CA GLU A 55 -28.50 -19.76 25.08
C GLU A 55 -27.10 -20.35 25.37
N PRO A 56 -26.02 -19.66 24.97
CA PRO A 56 -24.68 -20.15 25.25
C PRO A 56 -24.48 -20.26 26.76
N SER A 57 -23.63 -21.21 27.18
CA SER A 57 -23.33 -21.38 28.61
C SER A 57 -22.86 -20.06 29.25
N MET A 58 -23.19 -19.84 30.53
CA MET A 58 -22.77 -18.65 31.29
C MET A 58 -21.24 -18.41 31.26
N SER A 59 -20.43 -19.45 31.03
CA SER A 59 -18.97 -19.36 30.96
C SER A 59 -18.42 -19.12 29.55
N PHE A 60 -19.25 -19.16 28.50
CA PHE A 60 -18.83 -19.00 27.11
C PHE A 60 -18.12 -17.66 26.87
N THR A 61 -18.76 -16.55 27.27
CA THR A 61 -18.19 -15.20 27.12
C THR A 61 -16.86 -15.08 27.86
N ARG A 62 -16.75 -15.66 29.06
CA ARG A 62 -15.50 -15.66 29.83
C ARG A 62 -14.40 -16.40 29.08
N ASN A 63 -14.68 -17.61 28.59
CA ASN A 63 -13.70 -18.44 27.90
C ASN A 63 -13.23 -17.79 26.58
N VAL A 64 -14.15 -17.19 25.82
CA VAL A 64 -13.82 -16.48 24.57
C VAL A 64 -12.97 -15.25 24.85
N MET A 65 -13.35 -14.41 25.82
CA MET A 65 -12.58 -13.21 26.15
C MET A 65 -11.22 -13.54 26.75
N GLU A 66 -11.09 -14.62 27.51
CA GLU A 66 -9.80 -15.11 28.00
C GLU A 66 -8.90 -15.57 26.83
N SER A 67 -9.45 -16.30 25.86
CA SER A 67 -8.69 -16.70 24.66
C SER A 67 -8.24 -15.52 23.80
N ILE A 68 -9.07 -14.47 23.69
CA ILE A 68 -8.76 -13.25 22.94
C ILE A 68 -7.71 -12.41 23.69
N ALA A 69 -7.78 -12.35 25.02
CA ALA A 69 -6.80 -11.61 25.83
C ALA A 69 -5.40 -12.24 25.79
N LEU A 70 -5.32 -13.57 25.61
CA LEU A 70 -4.07 -14.28 25.38
C LEU A 70 -3.51 -14.07 23.96
N ALA A 71 -4.36 -13.67 23.00
CA ALA A 71 -3.90 -13.33 21.68
C ALA A 71 -3.13 -11.99 21.72
N PRO A 72 -1.91 -11.92 21.15
CA PRO A 72 -1.17 -10.68 21.11
C PRO A 72 -1.97 -9.63 20.32
N ALA A 73 -2.23 -8.48 20.95
CA ALA A 73 -2.92 -7.38 20.31
C ALA A 73 -2.27 -7.07 18.95
N PRO A 74 -3.05 -6.78 17.89
CA PRO A 74 -2.51 -6.52 16.57
C PRO A 74 -1.61 -5.30 16.65
N VAL A 75 -0.30 -5.54 16.67
CA VAL A 75 0.69 -4.48 16.72
C VAL A 75 0.60 -3.75 15.38
N ALA A 76 0.18 -2.49 15.42
CA ALA A 76 0.22 -1.63 14.25
C ALA A 76 1.62 -1.70 13.65
N MET A 77 1.72 -2.28 12.45
CA MET A 77 2.97 -2.48 11.74
C MET A 77 3.50 -1.11 11.32
N LYS A 78 4.17 -0.41 12.23
CA LYS A 78 4.97 0.75 11.88
C LYS A 78 6.01 0.27 10.88
N THR A 79 5.95 0.80 9.67
CA THR A 79 6.95 0.54 8.62
C THR A 79 8.32 0.88 9.17
N LYS A 80 9.06 -0.14 9.58
CA LYS A 80 10.43 -0.02 10.09
C LYS A 80 11.35 0.25 8.91
N VAL A 81 11.39 1.50 8.45
CA VAL A 81 12.45 1.92 7.55
C VAL A 81 13.73 1.98 8.38
N ASP A 82 14.70 1.13 8.05
CA ASP A 82 15.99 1.12 8.72
C ASP A 82 16.68 2.47 8.52
N LYS A 83 17.11 3.10 9.61
CA LYS A 83 17.83 4.38 9.58
C LYS A 83 19.10 4.28 8.74
N LYS A 84 19.70 3.10 8.64
CA LYS A 84 20.87 2.84 7.78
C LYS A 84 20.62 3.16 6.30
N ILE A 85 19.42 2.86 5.80
CA ILE A 85 19.04 3.14 4.40
C ILE A 85 18.99 4.65 4.17
N ILE A 86 18.45 5.41 5.13
CA ILE A 86 18.37 6.86 5.08
C ILE A 86 19.78 7.48 5.04
N TYR A 87 20.69 7.00 5.90
CA TYR A 87 22.07 7.46 5.91
C TYR A 87 22.86 7.06 4.65
N ALA A 88 22.60 5.87 4.09
CA ALA A 88 23.25 5.42 2.87
C ALA A 88 22.87 6.30 1.66
N ILE A 89 21.57 6.60 1.49
CA ILE A 89 21.09 7.46 0.41
C ILE A 89 21.59 8.90 0.60
N GLY A 90 21.49 9.44 1.81
CA GLY A 90 21.99 10.79 2.11
C GLY A 90 23.50 10.93 1.90
N GLY A 91 24.27 9.92 2.31
CA GLY A 91 25.71 9.86 2.08
C GLY A 91 26.07 9.80 0.60
N PHE A 92 25.36 8.98 -0.18
CA PHE A 92 25.56 8.90 -1.64
C PHE A 92 25.37 10.27 -2.32
N PHE A 93 24.31 10.99 -1.95
CA PHE A 93 24.05 12.33 -2.48
C PHE A 93 25.15 13.35 -2.15
N ILE A 94 25.66 13.34 -0.91
CA ILE A 94 26.74 14.24 -0.49
C ILE A 94 28.03 13.91 -1.23
N VAL A 95 28.36 12.63 -1.37
CA VAL A 95 29.55 12.17 -2.11
C VAL A 95 29.45 12.53 -3.59
N SER A 96 28.29 12.32 -4.20
CA SER A 96 27.98 12.74 -5.58
C SER A 96 28.23 14.24 -5.78
N LEU A 97 27.67 15.07 -4.90
CA LEU A 97 27.81 16.52 -4.96
C LEU A 97 29.28 16.96 -4.83
N LEU A 98 30.02 16.37 -3.89
CA LEU A 98 31.45 16.64 -3.69
C LEU A 98 32.29 16.21 -4.90
N PHE A 99 31.97 15.07 -5.50
CA PHE A 99 32.66 14.59 -6.69
C PHE A 99 32.47 15.54 -7.87
N LEU A 100 31.23 15.99 -8.11
CA LEU A 100 30.92 16.94 -9.18
C LEU A 100 31.54 18.31 -8.91
N PHE A 101 31.54 18.77 -7.66
CA PHE A 101 32.20 20.01 -7.24
C PHE A 101 33.72 19.96 -7.45
N GLY A 102 34.36 18.85 -7.07
CA GLY A 102 35.79 18.63 -7.29
C GLY A 102 36.15 18.58 -8.78
N TYR A 103 35.34 17.89 -9.59
CA TYR A 103 35.50 17.88 -11.05
C TYR A 103 35.32 19.26 -11.67
N SER A 104 34.35 20.05 -11.19
CA SER A 104 34.10 21.41 -11.67
C SER A 104 35.29 22.34 -11.37
N ILE A 105 35.88 22.25 -10.17
CA ILE A 105 37.11 22.99 -9.84
C ILE A 105 38.28 22.55 -10.71
N TYR A 106 38.47 21.24 -10.91
CA TYR A 106 39.53 20.69 -11.75
C TYR A 106 39.42 21.13 -13.23
N SER A 107 38.20 21.12 -13.77
CA SER A 107 37.94 21.50 -15.15
C SER A 107 37.91 23.02 -15.37
N SER A 108 37.87 23.82 -14.30
CA SER A 108 37.84 25.28 -14.39
C SER A 108 39.25 25.86 -14.48
N ASN A 109 39.48 26.79 -15.42
CA ASN A 109 40.69 27.64 -15.45
C ASN A 109 40.64 28.69 -14.33
N LEU A 110 40.59 28.25 -13.07
CA LEU A 110 40.72 29.15 -11.93
C LEU A 110 42.19 29.56 -11.80
N SER A 111 42.48 30.83 -12.03
CA SER A 111 43.77 31.45 -11.71
C SER A 111 43.98 31.51 -10.18
N MET A 112 44.21 30.36 -9.55
CA MET A 112 44.71 30.25 -8.18
C MET A 112 46.23 29.99 -8.19
N PRO A 113 46.98 30.47 -7.19
CA PRO A 113 48.42 30.18 -7.08
C PRO A 113 48.62 28.67 -6.94
N LYS A 114 49.41 28.11 -7.85
CA LYS A 114 49.56 26.67 -8.10
C LYS A 114 49.93 25.89 -6.83
N LEU A 115 49.02 25.04 -6.36
CA LEU A 115 49.37 23.86 -5.58
C LEU A 115 49.49 22.69 -6.57
N ASP A 116 50.72 22.33 -6.92
CA ASP A 116 51.01 21.23 -7.85
C ASP A 116 50.73 19.86 -7.18
N PHE A 117 49.51 19.38 -7.32
CA PHE A 117 49.16 17.98 -7.08
C PHE A 117 49.09 17.26 -8.43
N ASN A 118 50.16 16.56 -8.79
CA ASN A 118 50.28 15.81 -10.05
C ASN A 118 49.60 14.43 -9.94
N PHE A 119 48.27 14.39 -10.04
CA PHE A 119 47.50 13.15 -10.15
C PHE A 119 47.27 12.81 -11.62
N ASN A 120 48.12 11.96 -12.17
CA ASN A 120 48.03 11.51 -13.57
C ASN A 120 46.99 10.38 -13.71
N PHE A 121 45.71 10.70 -13.50
CA PHE A 121 44.59 9.81 -13.81
C PHE A 121 43.94 10.27 -15.11
N ASN A 122 43.95 9.42 -16.14
CA ASN A 122 43.23 9.65 -17.40
C ASN A 122 41.71 9.56 -17.17
N LEU A 123 41.13 10.56 -16.51
CA LEU A 123 39.71 10.67 -16.16
C LEU A 123 38.85 11.00 -17.38
N ASP A 124 39.43 11.60 -18.42
CA ASP A 124 38.74 11.98 -19.66
C ASP A 124 38.09 10.79 -20.40
N ARG A 125 38.62 9.58 -20.21
CA ARG A 125 38.06 8.36 -20.81
C ARG A 125 36.79 7.88 -20.10
N TYR A 126 36.65 8.18 -18.81
CA TYR A 126 35.55 7.69 -17.98
C TYR A 126 34.46 8.76 -17.75
N ILE A 127 34.82 10.04 -17.77
CA ILE A 127 33.90 11.17 -17.62
C ILE A 127 33.44 11.63 -19.00
N THR A 128 32.55 10.85 -19.61
CA THR A 128 31.87 11.28 -20.84
C THR A 128 30.58 12.05 -20.50
N PRO A 129 30.11 12.96 -21.38
CA PRO A 129 28.88 13.73 -21.15
C PRO A 129 27.67 12.83 -20.89
N THR A 130 27.58 11.69 -21.58
CA THR A 130 26.51 10.71 -21.41
C THR A 130 26.49 10.11 -20.00
N VAL A 131 27.66 9.79 -19.43
CA VAL A 131 27.77 9.28 -18.06
C VAL A 131 27.35 10.34 -17.06
N LEU A 132 27.82 11.59 -17.22
CA LEU A 132 27.44 12.73 -16.37
C LEU A 132 25.93 12.98 -16.37
N TYR A 133 25.30 13.02 -17.54
CA TYR A 133 23.84 13.22 -17.64
C TYR A 133 23.06 12.05 -17.07
N SER A 134 23.50 10.81 -17.30
CA SER A 134 22.83 9.63 -16.73
C SER A 134 22.91 9.61 -15.20
N PHE A 135 24.03 10.03 -14.64
CA PHE A 135 24.24 10.13 -13.20
C PHE A 135 23.38 11.23 -12.57
N LEU A 136 23.37 12.42 -13.17
CA LEU A 136 22.50 13.52 -12.73
C LEU A 136 21.01 13.19 -12.81
N PHE A 137 20.60 12.46 -13.86
CA PHE A 137 19.22 12.00 -14.00
C PHE A 137 18.83 11.02 -12.87
N PHE A 138 19.73 10.09 -12.54
CA PHE A 138 19.51 9.14 -11.45
C PHE A 138 19.43 9.84 -10.09
N ASP A 139 20.33 10.79 -9.82
CA ASP A 139 20.29 11.62 -8.62
C ASP A 139 18.97 12.41 -8.54
N LEU A 140 18.52 13.03 -9.63
CA LEU A 140 17.26 13.78 -9.65
C LEU A 140 16.06 12.89 -9.31
N VAL A 141 15.98 11.69 -9.88
CA VAL A 141 14.90 10.73 -9.59
C VAL A 141 14.91 10.33 -8.11
N ILE A 142 16.07 10.00 -7.55
CA ILE A 142 16.20 9.65 -6.14
C ILE A 142 15.82 10.83 -5.24
N GLY A 143 16.26 12.04 -5.59
CA GLY A 143 15.93 13.26 -4.86
C GLY A 143 14.42 13.51 -4.81
N LEU A 144 13.72 13.26 -5.92
CA LEU A 144 12.27 13.45 -6.03
C LEU A 144 11.49 12.41 -5.20
N VAL A 145 11.91 11.14 -5.24
CA VAL A 145 11.35 10.08 -4.39
C VAL A 145 11.56 10.42 -2.91
N PHE A 146 12.74 10.92 -2.55
CA PHE A 146 13.02 11.32 -1.17
C PHE A 146 12.18 12.52 -0.73
N LEU A 147 12.01 13.51 -1.59
CA LEU A 147 11.19 14.69 -1.33
C LEU A 147 9.71 14.32 -1.15
N ASP A 148 9.17 13.41 -1.97
CA ASP A 148 7.81 12.87 -1.79
C ASP A 148 7.67 12.14 -0.44
N GLN A 149 8.63 11.29 -0.09
CA GLN A 149 8.63 10.61 1.21
C GLN A 149 8.75 11.58 2.40
N PHE A 150 9.54 12.65 2.26
CA PHE A 150 9.70 13.68 3.28
C PHE A 150 8.42 14.48 3.48
N LEU A 151 7.75 14.87 2.39
CA LEU A 151 6.46 15.59 2.43
C LEU A 151 5.36 14.75 3.07
N ARG A 152 5.21 13.47 2.67
CA ARG A 152 4.23 12.55 3.27
C ARG A 152 4.44 12.36 4.78
N LYS A 153 5.69 12.31 5.25
CA LYS A 153 6.00 12.22 6.68
C LYS A 153 5.67 13.49 7.46
N ARG A 154 5.72 14.68 6.83
CA ARG A 154 5.32 15.93 7.47
C ARG A 154 3.80 16.08 7.51
N ILE A 155 3.11 15.76 6.43
CA ILE A 155 1.65 15.86 6.34
C ILE A 155 0.97 14.92 7.35
N ASN A 156 1.47 13.69 7.50
CA ASN A 156 0.90 12.72 8.44
C ASN A 156 1.29 12.96 9.92
N LYS A 157 2.06 14.00 10.24
CA LYS A 157 2.44 14.36 11.62
C LYS A 157 1.56 15.44 12.24
N GLU A 158 0.70 16.09 11.43
CA GLU A 158 -0.22 17.15 11.89
C GLU A 158 -1.66 16.64 12.13
N HIS A 159 -1.86 15.32 12.16
CA HIS A 159 -3.08 14.66 12.61
C HIS A 159 -2.80 13.72 13.78
#